data_AF-A0A3D1PJB3-F1
#
_entry.id   AF-A0A3D1PJB3-F1
#
_cell.length_a   1.000
_cell.length_b   1.000
_cell.length_c   1.000
_cell.angle_alpha   90.00
_cell.angle_beta   90.00
_cell.angle_gamma   90.00
#
_symmetry.space_group_name_H-M   'P 1'
#
loop_
_entity.id
_entity.type
_entity.pdbx_description
1 polymer ?
#
loop_
_entity_poly.entity_id
_entity_poly.type
_entity_poly.pdbx_seq_one_letter_code
_entity_poly.pdbx_strand_id
1 'polypeptide(L)'
;MQDQPINENINELEIELSNLVEATVKAILIARETQKLENALVIRDELHRLPNYLMKEVLNGVILNLVKIDPFLCRWFVLDIFLRDAEPNGKADVAERINLLIADLRSP
;
A
#
# COMPACT_ATOMS: atom_id res chain seq x y z
N MET A 1 1.19 -1.28 -43.72
CA MET A 1 1.50 -1.81 -42.38
C MET A 1 2.08 -0.65 -41.58
N GLN A 2 1.33 -0.16 -40.61
CA GLN A 2 1.85 0.74 -39.59
C GLN A 2 1.45 0.10 -38.26
N ASP A 3 2.35 -0.73 -37.73
CA ASP A 3 2.23 -1.25 -36.38
C ASP A 3 2.47 -0.09 -35.42
N GLN A 4 1.47 0.24 -34.60
CA GLN A 4 1.59 1.26 -33.55
C GLN A 4 2.29 0.65 -32.34
N PRO A 5 3.44 1.17 -31.87
CA PRO A 5 4.14 0.64 -30.69
C PRO A 5 3.67 1.34 -29.40
N ILE A 6 2.36 1.55 -29.24
CA ILE A 6 1.81 2.29 -28.09
C ILE A 6 1.43 1.34 -26.94
N ASN A 7 1.29 0.04 -27.21
CA ASN A 7 0.69 -0.91 -26.27
C ASN A 7 1.70 -1.67 -25.38
N GLU A 8 2.99 -1.71 -25.73
CA GLU A 8 4.00 -2.46 -24.97
C GLU A 8 4.41 -1.73 -23.68
N ASN A 9 4.65 -0.42 -23.76
CA ASN A 9 5.09 0.41 -22.62
C ASN A 9 4.05 0.52 -21.48
N ILE A 10 2.74 0.48 -21.80
CA ILE A 10 1.69 0.58 -20.77
C ILE A 10 1.61 -0.74 -19.98
N ASN A 11 1.64 -1.87 -20.69
CA ASN A 11 1.62 -3.19 -20.06
C ASN A 11 2.86 -3.42 -19.18
N GLU A 12 4.04 -2.98 -19.62
CA GLU A 12 5.26 -3.07 -18.81
C GLU A 12 5.14 -2.25 -17.52
N LEU A 13 4.63 -1.01 -17.60
CA LEU A 13 4.42 -0.16 -16.43
C LEU A 13 3.40 -0.76 -15.45
N GLU A 14 2.32 -1.35 -15.96
CA GLU A 14 1.31 -2.04 -15.14
C GLU A 14 1.90 -3.26 -14.43
N ILE A 15 2.75 -4.04 -15.12
CA ILE A 15 3.46 -5.19 -14.54
C ILE A 15 4.44 -4.72 -13.46
N GLU A 16 5.22 -3.67 -13.73
CA GLU A 16 6.16 -3.10 -12.75
C GLU A 16 5.44 -2.59 -11.50
N LEU A 17 4.32 -1.89 -11.66
CA LEU A 17 3.51 -1.42 -10.54
C LEU A 17 2.94 -2.60 -9.75
N SER A 18 2.39 -3.61 -10.43
CA SER A 18 1.87 -4.82 -9.79
C SER A 18 2.95 -5.55 -8.98
N ASN A 19 4.14 -5.71 -9.56
CA ASN A 19 5.29 -6.32 -8.90
C ASN A 19 5.73 -5.52 -7.66
N LEU A 20 5.75 -4.18 -7.76
CA LEU A 20 6.09 -3.31 -6.63
C LEU A 20 5.06 -3.39 -5.50
N VAL A 21 3.76 -3.42 -5.84
CA VAL A 21 2.68 -3.65 -4.87
C VAL A 21 2.87 -5.00 -4.19
N GLU A 22 3.07 -6.07 -4.95
CA GLU A 22 3.25 -7.43 -4.42
C GLU A 22 4.49 -7.52 -3.50
N ALA A 23 5.62 -6.97 -3.95
CA ALA A 23 6.85 -6.93 -3.16
C ALA A 23 6.65 -6.17 -1.84
N THR A 24 5.96 -5.03 -1.89
CA THR A 24 5.65 -4.24 -0.70
C THR A 24 4.74 -5.00 0.27
N VAL A 25 3.68 -5.65 -0.23
CA VAL A 25 2.79 -6.48 0.60
C VAL A 25 3.57 -7.61 1.29
N LYS A 26 4.44 -8.32 0.55
CA LYS A 26 5.29 -9.37 1.11
C LYS A 26 6.23 -8.83 2.19
N ALA A 27 6.86 -7.68 1.96
CA ALA A 27 7.74 -7.05 2.93
C ALA A 27 6.98 -6.69 4.23
N ILE A 28 5.75 -6.19 4.11
CA ILE A 28 4.90 -5.85 5.27
C ILE A 28 4.54 -7.10 6.08
N LEU A 29 4.18 -8.21 5.40
CA LEU A 29 3.90 -9.48 6.06
C LEU A 29 5.11 -9.99 6.85
N ILE A 30 6.30 -9.97 6.24
CA ILE A 30 7.55 -10.36 6.91
C ILE A 30 7.87 -9.43 8.08
N ALA A 31 7.71 -8.12 7.91
CA ALA A 31 7.94 -7.15 8.97
C ALA A 31 7.02 -7.42 10.18
N ARG A 32 5.77 -7.80 9.94
CA ARG A 32 4.82 -8.19 10.99
C ARG A 32 5.28 -9.44 11.74
N GLU A 33 5.73 -10.47 11.03
CA GLU A 33 6.21 -11.73 11.61
C GLU A 33 7.45 -11.53 12.48
N THR A 34 8.36 -10.66 12.05
CA THR A 34 9.59 -10.36 12.80
C THR A 34 9.35 -9.50 14.05
N GLN A 35 8.17 -8.88 14.18
CA GLN A 35 7.81 -7.93 15.24
C GLN A 35 8.79 -6.76 15.43
N LYS A 36 9.66 -6.51 14.43
CA LYS A 36 10.62 -5.41 14.46
C LYS A 36 10.01 -4.18 13.82
N LEU A 37 9.74 -3.17 14.65
CA LEU A 37 9.20 -1.89 14.19
C LEU A 37 10.12 -1.23 13.15
N GLU A 38 11.44 -1.39 13.30
CA GLU A 38 12.44 -0.84 12.39
C GLU A 38 12.24 -1.33 10.96
N ASN A 39 11.92 -2.62 10.77
CA ASN A 39 11.69 -3.18 9.44
C ASN A 39 10.50 -2.53 8.74
N ALA A 40 9.43 -2.26 9.50
CA ALA A 40 8.25 -1.59 8.98
C ALA A 40 8.53 -0.11 8.64
N LEU A 41 9.36 0.56 9.45
CA LEU A 41 9.79 1.94 9.18
C LEU A 41 10.65 2.04 7.93
N VAL A 42 11.52 1.06 7.66
CA VAL A 42 12.29 1.02 6.41
C VAL A 42 11.36 0.95 5.19
N ILE A 43 10.33 0.10 5.24
CA ILE A 43 9.35 0.00 4.14
C ILE A 43 8.66 1.35 3.90
N ARG A 44 8.22 2.03 4.97
CA ARG A 44 7.65 3.37 4.89
C ARG A 44 8.63 4.35 4.24
N ASP A 45 9.88 4.36 4.67
CA ASP A 45 10.88 5.30 4.18
C ASP A 45 11.17 5.08 2.69
N GLU A 46 11.20 3.83 2.22
CA GLU A 46 11.31 3.53 0.77
C GLU A 46 10.08 4.00 0.00
N LEU A 47 8.86 3.81 0.53
CA LEU A 47 7.64 4.30 -0.12
C LEU A 47 7.63 5.83 -0.24
N HIS A 48 8.09 6.56 0.79
CA HIS A 48 8.19 8.02 0.76
C HIS A 48 9.26 8.54 -0.20
N ARG A 49 10.20 7.71 -0.66
CA ARG A 49 11.18 8.09 -1.71
C ARG A 49 10.61 8.00 -3.12
N LEU A 50 9.47 7.34 -3.30
CA LEU A 50 8.81 7.28 -4.60
C LEU A 50 8.26 8.65 -4.99
N PRO A 51 8.16 8.95 -6.30
CA PRO A 51 7.39 10.09 -6.77
C PRO A 51 5.97 10.05 -6.21
N ASN A 52 5.42 11.22 -5.85
CA ASN A 52 4.10 11.32 -5.19
C ASN A 52 2.97 10.56 -5.90
N TYR A 53 2.95 10.53 -7.24
CA TYR A 53 1.94 9.79 -7.99
C TYR A 53 2.12 8.28 -7.79
N LEU A 54 3.35 7.77 -7.90
CA LEU A 54 3.66 6.36 -7.79
C LEU A 54 3.47 5.86 -6.36
N MET A 55 3.87 6.65 -5.36
CA MET A 55 3.61 6.35 -3.95
C MET A 55 2.12 6.14 -3.69
N LYS A 56 1.25 6.99 -4.26
CA LYS A 56 -0.21 6.86 -4.11
C LYS A 56 -0.74 5.58 -4.75
N GLU A 57 -0.33 5.28 -5.98
CA GLU A 57 -0.75 4.06 -6.69
C GLU A 57 -0.30 2.79 -5.95
N VAL A 58 0.96 2.74 -5.52
CA VAL A 58 1.50 1.62 -4.74
C VAL A 58 0.74 1.48 -3.42
N LEU A 59 0.52 2.58 -2.69
CA LEU A 59 -0.18 2.53 -1.41
C LEU A 59 -1.64 2.07 -1.58
N ASN A 60 -2.34 2.52 -2.61
CA ASN A 60 -3.69 2.05 -2.92
C ASN A 60 -3.70 0.54 -3.20
N GLY A 61 -2.77 0.06 -4.04
CA GLY A 61 -2.63 -1.38 -4.32
C GLY A 61 -2.31 -2.19 -3.06
N VAL A 62 -1.42 -1.68 -2.21
CA VAL A 62 -1.06 -2.31 -0.93
C VAL A 62 -2.27 -2.37 0.01
N ILE A 63 -3.03 -1.29 0.16
CA ILE A 63 -4.25 -1.27 0.98
C ILE A 63 -5.25 -2.31 0.50
N LEU A 64 -5.55 -2.34 -0.81
CA LEU A 64 -6.51 -3.28 -1.40
C LEU A 64 -6.09 -4.74 -1.25
N ASN A 65 -4.79 -5.03 -1.25
CA ASN A 65 -4.28 -6.39 -1.02
C ASN A 65 -4.29 -6.74 0.46
N LEU A 66 -3.74 -5.88 1.32
CA LEU A 66 -3.66 -6.13 2.76
C LEU A 66 -5.04 -6.26 3.38
N VAL A 67 -6.02 -5.43 3.00
CA VAL A 67 -7.37 -5.51 3.59
C VAL A 67 -8.07 -6.85 3.29
N LYS A 68 -7.74 -7.49 2.16
CA LYS A 68 -8.26 -8.83 1.80
C LYS A 68 -7.56 -9.94 2.57
N ILE A 69 -6.27 -9.77 2.88
CA ILE A 69 -5.45 -10.74 3.61
C ILE A 69 -5.75 -10.64 5.12
N ASP A 70 -5.54 -9.45 5.69
CA ASP A 70 -5.77 -9.12 7.08
C ASP A 70 -6.09 -7.62 7.24
N PRO A 71 -7.37 -7.28 7.48
CA PRO A 71 -7.82 -5.91 7.79
C PRO A 71 -7.05 -5.21 8.90
N PHE A 72 -6.64 -5.94 9.94
CA PHE A 72 -5.92 -5.35 11.07
C PHE A 72 -4.46 -5.06 10.72
N LEU A 73 -3.83 -5.91 9.90
CA LEU A 73 -2.51 -5.64 9.34
C LEU A 73 -2.53 -4.41 8.45
N CYS A 74 -3.56 -4.28 7.59
CA CYS A 74 -3.75 -3.09 6.76
C CYS A 74 -3.85 -1.83 7.62
N ARG A 75 -4.70 -1.85 8.65
CA ARG A 75 -4.88 -0.71 9.56
C ARG A 75 -3.58 -0.35 10.27
N TRP A 76 -2.90 -1.34 10.84
CA TRP A 76 -1.62 -1.14 11.53
C TRP A 76 -0.58 -0.51 10.61
N PHE A 77 -0.38 -1.08 9.42
CA PHE A 77 0.62 -0.56 8.50
C PHE A 77 0.31 0.88 8.07
N VAL A 78 -0.93 1.18 7.70
CA VAL A 78 -1.25 2.52 7.20
C VAL A 78 -1.21 3.57 8.32
N LEU A 79 -1.83 3.30 9.47
CA LEU A 79 -1.99 4.30 10.52
C LEU A 79 -0.77 4.41 11.42
N ASP A 80 -0.24 3.27 11.86
CA ASP A 80 0.80 3.23 12.89
C ASP A 80 2.21 3.31 12.29
N ILE A 81 2.37 2.91 11.02
CA ILE A 81 3.66 2.92 10.31
C ILE A 81 3.70 4.03 9.27
N PHE A 82 2.90 3.94 8.20
CA PHE A 82 3.00 4.86 7.06
C PHE A 82 2.70 6.30 7.46
N LEU A 83 1.59 6.53 8.16
CA LEU A 83 1.19 7.85 8.64
C LEU A 83 1.80 8.21 9.99
N ARG A 84 2.79 7.47 10.52
CA ARG A 84 3.29 7.65 11.90
C ARG A 84 3.56 9.10 12.30
N ASP A 85 4.09 9.91 11.40
CA ASP A 85 4.49 11.30 11.66
C ASP A 85 3.46 12.34 11.17
N ALA A 86 2.30 11.88 10.69
CA ALA A 86 1.22 12.74 10.23
C ALA A 86 0.42 13.35 11.40
N GLU A 87 -0.17 14.52 11.14
CA GLU A 87 -1.04 15.23 12.07
C GLU A 87 -2.24 14.36 12.53
N PRO A 88 -2.66 14.45 13.81
CA PRO A 88 -3.74 13.63 14.37
C PRO A 88 -5.04 13.69 13.57
N ASN A 89 -5.41 14.87 13.09
CA ASN A 89 -6.65 15.06 12.32
C ASN A 89 -6.60 14.31 10.97
N GLY A 90 -5.44 14.33 10.29
CA GLY A 90 -5.25 13.60 9.04
C GLY A 90 -5.26 12.09 9.24
N LYS A 91 -4.67 11.60 10.34
CA LYS A 91 -4.75 10.18 10.71
C LYS A 91 -6.17 9.73 11.00
N ALA A 92 -6.97 10.55 11.67
CA ALA A 92 -8.35 10.22 12.02
C ALA A 92 -9.22 10.03 10.76
N ASP A 93 -9.11 10.92 9.78
CA ASP A 93 -9.81 10.79 8.48
C ASP A 93 -9.46 9.48 7.77
N VAL A 94 -8.16 9.16 7.67
CA VAL A 94 -7.72 7.92 7.02
C VAL A 94 -8.16 6.69 7.83
N ALA A 95 -8.16 6.76 9.15
CA ALA A 95 -8.61 5.67 10.02
C ALA A 95 -10.10 5.36 9.84
N GLU A 96 -10.93 6.39 9.66
CA GLU A 96 -12.36 6.24 9.36
C GLU A 96 -12.56 5.57 8.00
N ARG A 97 -11.86 6.05 6.97
CA ARG A 97 -11.95 5.48 5.61
C ARG A 97 -11.53 4.01 5.55
N ILE A 98 -10.47 3.63 6.26
CA ILE A 98 -10.05 2.22 6.37
C ILE A 98 -11.12 1.40 7.11
N ASN A 99 -11.72 1.93 8.17
CA ASN A 99 -12.77 1.23 8.90
C ASN A 99 -14.02 0.98 8.02
N LEU A 100 -14.43 1.97 7.23
CA LEU A 100 -15.52 1.83 6.27
C LEU A 100 -15.20 0.74 5.23
N LEU A 101 -13.99 0.77 4.65
CA LEU A 101 -13.55 -0.26 3.71
C LEU A 101 -13.61 -1.68 4.33
N ILE A 102 -13.17 -1.82 5.59
CA ILE A 102 -13.21 -3.10 6.30
C ILE A 102 -14.65 -3.53 6.57
N ALA A 103 -15.54 -2.60 6.92
CA ALA A 103 -16.95 -2.88 7.17
C ALA A 103 -17.67 -3.33 5.89
N ASP A 104 -17.41 -2.66 4.77
CA ASP A 104 -17.97 -3.00 3.46
C ASP A 104 -17.53 -4.41 3.03
N LEU A 105 -16.24 -4.75 3.19
CA LEU A 105 -15.71 -6.07 2.84
C LEU A 105 -16.19 -7.21 3.75
N ARG A 106 -16.70 -6.90 4.94
CA ARG A 106 -17.27 -7.87 5.89
C ARG A 106 -18.79 -7.94 5.82
N SER A 107 -19.44 -7.11 5.01
CA SER A 107 -20.88 -7.16 4.82
C SER A 107 -21.23 -8.39 3.98
N PRO A 108 -22.10 -9.29 4.48
CA PRO A 108 -22.41 -10.57 3.85
C PRO A 108 -23.17 -10.46 2.52
#